data_AF-A0A089IH37-F1
#
_entry.id   AF-A0A089IH37-F1
#
_cell.length_a   1.000
_cell.length_b   1.000
_cell.length_c   1.000
_cell.angle_alpha   90.00
_cell.angle_beta   90.00
_cell.angle_gamma   90.00
#
_symmetry.space_group_name_H-M   'P 1'
#
loop_
_entity.id
_entity.type
_entity.pdbx_description
1 polymer ?
#
loop_
_entity_poly.entity_id
_entity_poly.type
_entity_poly.pdbx_seq_one_letter_code
_entity_poly.pdbx_strand_id
1 'polypeptide(L)'
;MSTTSACKGCRDDYKVTDAQIERILSSSMFKTELCVPDEVYAERISLCGTCPKLHESVTCVACGCIIPVVAKLKERGCPLPGGGLWGPFIEHEIR
;
A
#
# COMPACT_ATOMS: atom_id res chain seq x y z
N MET A 1 11.10 24.25 -29.26
CA MET A 1 10.25 23.04 -29.16
C MET A 1 9.60 23.07 -27.79
N SER A 2 8.30 23.37 -27.74
CA SER A 2 7.53 23.41 -26.49
C SER A 2 7.29 21.98 -26.00
N THR A 3 7.76 21.64 -24.82
CA THR A 3 7.42 20.38 -24.15
C THR A 3 6.90 20.69 -22.75
N THR A 4 5.73 21.31 -22.67
CA THR A 4 4.90 21.29 -21.47
C THR A 4 4.45 19.84 -21.28
N SER A 5 5.20 19.06 -20.52
CA SER A 5 4.90 17.65 -20.27
C SER A 5 3.65 17.55 -19.39
N ALA A 6 2.49 17.38 -20.01
CA ALA A 6 1.20 17.15 -19.37
C ALA A 6 1.06 15.75 -18.72
N CYS A 7 2.18 15.09 -18.40
CA CYS A 7 2.16 13.83 -17.67
C CYS A 7 1.95 14.12 -16.19
N LYS A 8 1.02 13.41 -15.54
CA LYS A 8 0.80 13.51 -14.08
C LYS A 8 2.08 13.29 -13.26
N GLY A 9 3.06 12.56 -13.79
CA GLY A 9 4.36 12.32 -13.15
C GLY A 9 5.45 13.36 -13.44
N CYS A 10 5.27 14.27 -14.41
CA CYS A 10 6.25 15.34 -14.68
C CYS A 10 5.96 16.63 -13.88
N ARG A 11 4.88 16.63 -13.08
CA ARG A 11 4.54 17.72 -12.17
C ARG A 11 5.04 17.35 -10.78
N ASP A 12 6.02 18.10 -10.29
CA ASP A 12 6.65 17.90 -8.98
C ASP A 12 5.64 18.02 -7.81
N ASP A 13 4.57 18.78 -8.02
CA ASP A 13 3.54 19.06 -7.01
C ASP A 13 2.49 17.94 -6.82
N TYR A 14 2.51 16.86 -7.60
CA TYR A 14 1.51 15.79 -7.45
C TYR A 14 1.89 14.82 -6.33
N LYS A 15 1.29 15.02 -5.16
CA LYS A 15 1.45 14.14 -3.98
C LYS A 15 0.20 13.30 -3.76
N VAL A 16 0.41 12.01 -3.46
CA VAL A 16 -0.64 11.14 -2.94
C VAL A 16 -0.81 11.47 -1.47
N THR A 17 -1.97 12.01 -1.11
CA THR A 17 -2.31 12.38 0.27
C THR A 17 -3.02 11.24 1.00
N ASP A 18 -2.93 11.22 2.33
CA ASP A 18 -3.63 10.26 3.18
C ASP A 18 -5.15 10.27 2.93
N ALA A 19 -5.74 11.44 2.72
CA ALA A 19 -7.17 11.57 2.40
C ALA A 19 -7.56 10.91 1.06
N GLN A 20 -6.65 10.88 0.07
CA GLN A 20 -6.90 10.16 -1.17
C GLN A 20 -6.81 8.65 -0.97
N ILE A 21 -5.89 8.20 -0.14
CA ILE A 21 -5.73 6.78 0.23
C ILE A 21 -6.97 6.31 0.98
N GLU A 22 -7.45 7.06 1.97
CA GLU A 22 -8.65 6.73 2.74
C GLU A 22 -9.88 6.62 1.83
N ARG A 23 -10.02 7.50 0.84
CA ARG A 23 -11.10 7.42 -0.15
C ARG A 23 -11.03 6.12 -0.97
N ILE A 24 -9.84 5.68 -1.35
CA ILE A 24 -9.64 4.41 -2.07
C ILE A 24 -10.02 3.24 -1.17
N LEU A 25 -9.55 3.24 0.08
CA LEU A 25 -9.85 2.19 1.06
C LEU A 25 -11.34 2.14 1.44
N SER A 26 -12.05 3.26 1.32
CA SER A 26 -13.50 3.34 1.54
C SER A 26 -14.33 2.85 0.34
N SER A 27 -13.70 2.52 -0.79
CA SER A 27 -14.42 2.03 -1.96
C SER A 27 -14.91 0.60 -1.78
N SER A 28 -16.00 0.25 -2.46
CA SER A 28 -16.62 -1.09 -2.40
C SER A 28 -15.72 -2.24 -2.89
N MET A 29 -14.56 -1.92 -3.47
CA MET A 29 -13.53 -2.90 -3.83
C MET A 29 -12.81 -3.46 -2.59
N PHE A 30 -12.80 -2.73 -1.47
CA PHE A 30 -12.21 -3.13 -0.20
C PHE A 30 -13.27 -3.66 0.77
N LYS A 31 -14.10 -4.59 0.29
CA LYS A 31 -15.02 -5.32 1.18
C LYS A 31 -14.23 -5.96 2.32
N THR A 32 -14.84 -6.04 3.50
CA THR A 32 -14.26 -6.63 4.71
C THR A 32 -13.71 -8.04 4.47
N GLU A 33 -14.34 -8.80 3.58
CA GLU A 33 -13.91 -10.15 3.21
C GLU A 33 -12.51 -10.21 2.58
N LEU A 34 -12.12 -9.16 1.83
CA LEU A 34 -10.81 -9.06 1.18
C LEU A 34 -9.77 -8.32 2.03
N CYS A 35 -10.20 -7.70 3.13
CA CYS A 35 -9.37 -6.83 3.95
C CYS A 35 -8.93 -7.49 5.25
N VAL A 36 -7.66 -7.33 5.62
CA VAL A 36 -7.18 -7.81 6.92
C VAL A 36 -7.84 -7.04 8.07
N PRO A 37 -7.94 -7.67 9.26
CA PRO A 37 -8.31 -6.97 10.49
C PRO A 37 -7.43 -5.73 10.74
N ASP A 38 -7.96 -4.74 11.45
CA ASP A 38 -7.26 -3.47 11.68
C ASP A 38 -5.95 -3.66 12.46
N GLU A 39 -5.88 -4.64 13.35
CA GLU A 39 -4.64 -4.99 14.08
C GLU A 39 -3.53 -5.45 13.14
N VAL A 40 -3.85 -6.34 12.19
CA VAL A 40 -2.91 -6.86 11.20
C VAL A 40 -2.51 -5.74 10.23
N TYR A 41 -3.45 -4.88 9.87
CA TYR A 41 -3.15 -3.70 9.05
C TYR A 41 -2.16 -2.78 9.76
N ALA A 42 -2.42 -2.43 11.03
CA ALA A 42 -1.54 -1.57 11.81
C ALA A 42 -0.14 -2.18 11.97
N GLU A 43 -0.05 -3.49 12.19
CA GLU A 43 1.22 -4.21 12.24
C GLU A 43 1.99 -4.11 10.92
N ARG A 44 1.33 -4.38 9.78
CA ARG A 44 1.95 -4.29 8.44
C ARG A 44 2.46 -2.88 8.14
N ILE A 45 1.70 -1.86 8.50
CA ILE A 45 2.12 -0.45 8.34
C ILE A 45 3.32 -0.15 9.22
N SER A 46 3.32 -0.57 10.48
CA SER A 46 4.44 -0.40 11.41
C SER A 46 5.72 -1.06 10.87
N LEU A 47 5.62 -2.31 10.41
CA LEU A 47 6.72 -3.04 9.79
C LEU A 47 7.25 -2.31 8.55
N CYS A 48 6.37 -1.82 7.67
CA CYS A 48 6.82 -1.06 6.50
C CYS A 48 7.45 0.29 6.89
N GLY A 49 6.98 0.92 7.97
CA GLY A 49 7.51 2.17 8.50
C GLY A 49 9.00 2.12 8.84
N THR A 50 9.53 0.93 9.17
CA THR A 50 10.96 0.73 9.42
C THR A 50 11.76 0.39 8.15
N CYS A 51 11.09 0.28 6.99
CA CYS A 51 11.72 -0.12 5.74
C CYS A 51 12.45 1.07 5.08
N PRO A 52 13.74 0.96 4.74
CA PRO A 52 14.47 2.03 4.05
C PRO A 52 13.97 2.27 2.61
N LYS A 53 13.09 1.40 2.10
CA LYS A 53 12.47 1.53 0.78
C LYS A 53 11.10 2.23 0.82
N LEU A 54 10.59 2.60 1.99
CA LEU A 54 9.35 3.37 2.10
C LEU A 54 9.64 4.85 1.89
N HIS A 55 8.98 5.45 0.91
CA HIS A 55 9.07 6.88 0.58
C HIS A 55 7.78 7.59 0.96
N GLU A 56 7.92 8.74 1.62
CA GLU A 56 6.81 9.59 2.08
C GLU A 56 5.74 8.81 2.87
N SER A 57 6.14 7.76 3.60
CA SER A 57 5.28 6.90 4.42
C SER A 57 4.19 6.12 3.66
N VAL A 58 4.11 6.23 2.33
CA VAL A 58 3.01 5.65 1.56
C VAL A 58 3.46 4.81 0.37
N THR A 59 4.60 5.12 -0.26
CA THR A 59 5.01 4.47 -1.51
C THR A 59 6.28 3.66 -1.34
N CYS A 60 6.29 2.39 -1.74
CA CYS A 60 7.51 1.59 -1.77
C CYS A 60 8.31 1.88 -3.04
N VAL A 61 9.55 2.35 -2.92
CA VAL A 61 10.42 2.66 -4.08
C VAL A 61 10.96 1.42 -4.78
N ALA A 62 10.89 0.25 -4.13
CA ALA A 62 11.36 -0.99 -4.73
C ALA A 62 10.35 -1.58 -5.74
N CYS A 63 9.05 -1.37 -5.53
CA CYS A 63 7.99 -1.95 -6.37
C CYS A 63 6.99 -0.93 -6.94
N GLY A 64 6.98 0.32 -6.44
CA GLY A 64 6.05 1.37 -6.84
C GLY A 64 4.64 1.25 -6.25
N CYS A 65 4.38 0.33 -5.32
CA CYS A 65 3.05 0.16 -4.73
C CYS A 65 2.76 1.17 -3.61
N ILE A 66 1.49 1.56 -3.51
CA ILE A 66 0.96 2.30 -2.35
C ILE A 66 0.75 1.30 -1.20
N ILE A 67 1.61 1.37 -0.19
CA ILE A 67 1.68 0.41 0.91
C ILE A 67 0.39 0.37 1.73
N PRO A 68 -0.27 1.48 2.09
CA PRO A 68 -1.58 1.44 2.74
C PRO A 68 -2.62 0.59 2.02
N VAL A 69 -2.61 0.59 0.69
CA VAL A 69 -3.53 -0.21 -0.11
C VAL A 69 -3.17 -1.70 -0.05
N VAL A 70 -1.89 -2.02 -0.28
CA VAL A 70 -1.42 -3.42 -0.30
C VAL A 70 -1.50 -4.06 1.08
N ALA A 71 -1.14 -3.31 2.14
CA ALA A 71 -1.17 -3.77 3.52
C ALA A 71 -2.60 -4.09 3.98
N LYS A 72 -3.63 -3.45 3.41
CA LYS A 72 -5.03 -3.72 3.77
C LYS A 72 -5.55 -5.04 3.17
N LEU A 73 -4.98 -5.55 2.08
CA LEU A 73 -5.49 -6.74 1.39
C LEU A 73 -4.98 -8.06 2.01
N LYS A 74 -5.88 -9.01 2.27
CA LYS A 74 -5.55 -10.31 2.90
C LYS A 74 -4.57 -11.12 2.06
N GLU A 75 -4.88 -11.33 0.79
CA GLU A 75 -4.10 -12.16 -0.13
C GLU A 75 -2.73 -11.57 -0.50
N ARG A 76 -2.45 -10.32 -0.11
CA ARG A 76 -1.21 -9.64 -0.45
C ARG A 76 -0.22 -9.69 0.70
N GLY A 77 1.01 -10.06 0.36
CA GLY A 77 2.20 -9.85 1.18
C GLY A 77 2.98 -8.60 0.74
N CYS A 78 4.10 -8.36 1.39
CA CYS A 78 5.05 -7.32 1.02
C CYS A 78 5.62 -7.62 -0.38
N PRO A 79 5.54 -6.69 -1.33
CA PRO A 79 5.98 -6.90 -2.72
C PRO A 79 7.50 -6.87 -2.91
N LEU A 80 8.28 -6.77 -1.83
CA LEU A 80 9.74 -6.82 -1.91
C LEU A 80 10.19 -8.21 -2.36
N PRO A 81 11.16 -8.31 -3.30
CA PRO A 81 11.70 -9.59 -3.74
C PRO A 81 12.36 -10.32 -2.57
N GLY A 82 12.10 -11.62 -2.45
CA GLY A 82 12.67 -12.46 -1.38
C GLY A 82 11.80 -12.63 -0.12
N GLY A 83 10.53 -12.26 -0.16
CA GLY A 83 9.57 -12.53 0.93
C GLY A 83 9.18 -11.33 1.79
N GLY A 84 9.82 -10.17 1.55
CA GLY A 84 9.49 -8.89 2.16
C GLY A 84 9.30 -8.89 3.68
N LEU A 85 8.59 -7.89 4.21
CA LEU A 85 8.45 -7.67 5.66
C LEU A 85 7.19 -8.33 6.26
N TRP A 86 6.21 -8.71 5.43
CA TRP A 86 4.99 -9.39 5.86
C TRP A 86 4.47 -10.31 4.76
N GLY A 87 3.75 -11.36 5.15
CA GLY A 87 3.11 -12.31 4.23
C GLY A 87 1.62 -12.06 4.02
N PRO A 88 0.98 -12.82 3.11
CA PRO A 88 -0.47 -12.90 3.03
C PRO A 88 -1.08 -13.29 4.38
N PHE A 89 -2.26 -12.76 4.69
CA PHE A 89 -3.02 -13.12 5.86
C PHE A 89 -3.72 -14.44 5.60
N ILE A 90 -3.42 -15.45 6.41
CA ILE A 90 -4.06 -16.75 6.36
C ILE A 90 -5.05 -16.80 7.51
N GLU A 91 -6.35 -16.71 7.18
CA GLU A 91 -7.39 -17.07 8.14
C GLU A 91 -7.25 -18.56 8.41
N HIS A 92 -6.92 -18.92 9.65
CA HIS A 92 -7.02 -20.29 10.09
C HIS A 92 -8.51 -20.66 10.11
N GLU A 93 -9.00 -21.22 9.02
CA GLU A 93 -10.24 -21.99 9.05
C GLU A 93 -10.01 -23.17 10.01
N ILE A 94 -10.52 -23.03 11.24
CA ILE A 94 -10.73 -24.17 12.13
C ILE A 94 -11.75 -25.06 11.43
N ARG A 95 -11.26 -26.14 10.84
CA ARG A 95 -12.06 -27.18 10.19
C ARG A 95 -12.58 -28.19 11.20
#